data_AF-X0ULZ0-F1
#
_entry.id   AF-X0ULZ0-F1
#
_cell.length_a   1.000
_cell.length_b   1.000
_cell.length_c   1.000
_cell.angle_alpha   90.00
_cell.angle_beta   90.00
_cell.angle_gamma   90.00
#
_symmetry.space_group_name_H-M   'P 1'
#
loop_
_entity.id
_entity.type
_entity.pdbx_description
1 polymer ?
#
loop_
_entity_poly.entity_id
_entity_poly.type
_entity_poly.pdbx_seq_one_letter_code
_entity_poly.pdbx_strand_id
1 'polypeptide(L)' 'LLRDVWGPSHVESHHYLRIYMAHLRQKLERDPAQPEYIVTETGVGYRLVGAA' A
#
# COMPACT_ATOMS: atom_id res chain seq x y z
N LEU A 1 -6.33 -3.37 6.50
CA LEU A 1 -5.43 -2.25 6.15
C LEU A 1 -6.00 -0.89 6.54
N LEU A 2 -6.97 -0.32 5.79
CA LEU A 2 -7.49 1.03 6.10
C LEU A 2 -8.03 1.15 7.53
N ARG A 3 -8.82 0.17 7.98
CA ARG A 3 -9.34 0.10 9.35
C ARG A 3 -8.25 -0.05 10.41
N ASP A 4 -7.18 -0.78 10.11
CA ASP A 4 -6.11 -1.09 11.08
C ASP A 4 -5.12 0.07 11.22
N VAL A 5 -4.95 0.88 10.17
CA VAL A 5 -4.01 2.01 10.15
C VAL A 5 -4.69 3.34 10.48
N TRP A 6 -5.94 3.56 10.04
CA TRP A 6 -6.67 4.83 10.23
C TRP A 6 -7.92 4.72 11.12
N GLY A 7 -8.29 3.53 11.57
CA GLY A 7 -9.47 3.31 12.41
C GLY A 7 -10.80 3.22 11.61
N PRO A 8 -11.91 2.90 12.29
CA PRO A 8 -13.21 2.61 11.66
C PRO A 8 -13.89 3.82 10.99
N SER A 9 -13.43 5.05 11.23
CA SER A 9 -14.01 6.28 10.68
C SER A 9 -13.54 6.62 9.26
N HIS A 10 -12.56 5.91 8.70
CA HIS A 10 -11.91 6.26 7.42
C HIS A 10 -12.01 5.16 6.35
N VAL A 11 -13.01 4.28 6.46
CA VAL A 11 -13.14 3.07 5.61
C VAL A 11 -13.44 3.42 4.14
N GLU A 12 -14.01 4.59 3.83
CA GLU A 12 -14.31 5.00 2.45
C GLU A 12 -13.16 5.73 1.73
N SER A 13 -12.06 6.04 2.44
CA SER A 13 -10.94 6.83 1.91
C SER A 13 -9.92 5.99 1.09
N HIS A 14 -10.39 5.13 0.19
CA HIS A 14 -9.54 4.30 -0.69
C HIS A 14 -8.53 5.11 -1.50
N HIS A 15 -8.83 6.37 -1.81
CA HIS A 15 -7.92 7.29 -2.49
C HIS A 15 -6.64 7.56 -1.69
N TYR A 16 -6.75 7.73 -0.37
CA TYR A 16 -5.60 8.00 0.49
C TYR A 16 -4.66 6.80 0.58
N LEU A 17 -5.20 5.58 0.65
CA LEU A 17 -4.37 4.37 0.66
C LEU A 17 -3.44 4.32 -0.54
N ARG A 18 -3.92 4.67 -1.75
CA ARG A 18 -3.10 4.68 -2.97
C ARG A 18 -1.99 5.72 -2.92
N ILE A 19 -2.28 6.92 -2.41
CA ILE A 19 -1.27 7.99 -2.26
C ILE A 19 -0.17 7.55 -1.29
N TYR A 20 -0.55 7.03 -0.12
CA TYR A 20 0.44 6.58 0.86
C TYR A 20 1.27 5.41 0.35
N MET A 21 0.66 4.45 -0.36
CA MET A 21 1.42 3.36 -1.00
C MET A 21 2.40 3.87 -2.05
N ALA A 22 2.03 4.88 -2.85
CA ALA A 22 2.95 5.51 -3.79
C ALA A 22 4.15 6.17 -3.07
N HIS A 23 3.90 6.89 -1.97
CA HIS A 23 4.96 7.49 -1.16
C HIS A 23 5.87 6.43 -0.50
N LEU A 24 5.31 5.31 -0.04
CA LEU A 24 6.10 4.22 0.51
C LEU A 24 7.00 3.59 -0.55
N ARG A 25 6.46 3.32 -1.74
CA ARG A 25 7.25 2.77 -2.85
C ARG A 25 8.39 3.69 -3.25
N GLN A 26 8.16 5.00 -3.31
CA GLN A 26 9.22 5.99 -3.59
C GLN A 26 10.37 5.96 -2.57
N LYS A 27 10.11 5.54 -1.33
CA LYS A 27 11.11 5.51 -0.25
C LYS A 27 11.79 4.15 -0.10
N LEU A 28 11.08 3.07 -0.42
CA LEU A 28 11.49 1.71 -0.07
C LEU A 28 11.86 0.85 -1.29
N GLU A 29 11.29 1.14 -2.46
CA GLU A 29 11.57 0.39 -3.68
C GLU A 29 12.77 0.99 -4.41
N ARG A 30 13.53 0.13 -5.10
CA ARG A 30 14.60 0.58 -5.99
C ARG A 30 14.04 1.27 -7.23
N ASP A 31 12.98 0.71 -7.79
CA ASP A 31 12.16 1.31 -8.85
C ASP A 31 10.68 1.31 -8.42
N PRO A 32 10.09 2.48 -8.09
CA PRO A 32 8.69 2.55 -7.67
C PRO A 32 7.68 2.11 -8.74
N ALA A 33 8.06 2.11 -10.02
CA ALA A 33 7.24 1.63 -11.13
C ALA A 33 7.27 0.10 -11.26
N GLN A 34 8.29 -0.56 -10.69
CA GLN A 34 8.43 -2.02 -10.63
C GLN A 34 8.63 -2.47 -9.17
N PRO A 35 7.57 -2.39 -8.33
CA PRO A 35 7.69 -2.67 -6.90
C PRO A 35 7.98 -4.15 -6.63
N GLU A 36 9.02 -4.41 -5.84
CA GLU A 36 9.44 -5.75 -5.42
C GLU A 36 8.87 -6.12 -4.04
N TYR A 37 8.74 -5.14 -3.14
CA TYR A 37 8.31 -5.39 -1.75
C TYR A 37 6.82 -5.11 -1.54
N ILE A 38 6.28 -4.01 -2.08
CA ILE A 38 4.89 -3.62 -1.90
C ILE A 38 4.10 -3.89 -3.18
N VAL A 39 3.56 -5.09 -3.33
CA VAL A 39 2.88 -5.53 -4.56
C VAL A 39 1.40 -5.19 -4.53
N THR A 40 0.85 -4.70 -5.65
CA THR A 40 -0.59 -4.50 -5.82
C THR A 40 -1.25 -5.85 -6.11
N GLU A 41 -2.25 -6.21 -5.33
CA GLU A 41 -3.13 -7.34 -5.59
C GLU A 41 -4.47 -6.84 -6.12
N THR A 42 -4.66 -6.95 -7.44
CA THR A 42 -5.84 -6.41 -8.13
C THR A 42 -7.14 -6.95 -7.54
N GLY A 43 -8.06 -6.06 -7.17
CA GLY A 43 -9.34 -6.42 -6.57
C GLY A 43 -9.29 -6.67 -5.05
N VAL A 44 -8.10 -6.76 -4.45
CA VAL A 44 -7.92 -7.03 -3.01
C VAL A 44 -7.26 -5.86 -2.29
N GLY A 45 -6.11 -5.38 -2.77
CA GLY A 45 -5.35 -4.32 -2.11
C GLY A 45 -3.85 -4.40 -2.35
N TYR A 46 -3.07 -4.39 -1.27
CA TYR A 46 -1.61 -4.42 -1.32
C TYR A 46 -1.07 -5.51 -0.41
N ARG A 47 0.04 -6.11 -0.82
CA ARG A 47 0.73 -7.17 -0.07
C ARG A 47 2.20 -6.82 0.08
N LEU A 48 2.74 -7.03 1.28
CA LEU A 48 4.17 -6.98 1.52
C LEU A 48 4.77 -8.37 1.19
N VAL A 49 5.80 -8.41 0.36
CA VAL A 49 6.55 -9.63 0.01
C VAL A 49 7.99 -9.47 0.47
N GLY A 50 8.58 -10.55 1.02
CA GLY A 50 9.97 -10.54 1.52
C GLY A 50 10.13 -10.36 3.03
N ALA A 51 9.05 -10.25 3.80
CA ALA A 51 9.09 -10.48 5.25
C ALA A 51 9.00 -11.99 5.50
N ALA A 52 10.15 -12.65 5.67
CA ALA A 52 10.26 -14.00 6.22
C ALA A 52 10.55 -13.92 7.72
#